data_AF-A0AAD9TME1-F1
#
_entry.id   AF-A0AAD9TME1-F1
#
_cell.length_a   1.000
_cell.length_b   1.000
_cell.length_c   1.000
_cell.angle_alpha   90.00
_cell.angle_beta   90.00
_cell.angle_gamma   90.00
#
_symmetry.space_group_name_H-M   'P 1'
#
loop_
_entity.id
_entity.type
_entity.pdbx_description
1 polymer ?
#
loop_
_entity_poly.entity_id
_entity_poly.type
_entity_poly.pdbx_seq_one_letter_code
_entity_poly.pdbx_strand_id
1 'polypeptide(L)'
;MLSFPLAGDQFPNSKLVVEDWKVGWRLRKELGVGNQLITSREAIAKTLHMFMDISGSERRELSERSKRFQEIVKGATSTKGGSSDANLDAFIKAITQGHAH
;
A
#
# COMPACT_ATOMS: atom_id res chain seq x y z
N MET A 1 4.75 3.24 4.56
CA MET A 1 5.78 2.29 4.07
C MET A 1 6.82 3.02 3.24
N LEU A 2 8.08 2.57 3.22
CA LEU A 2 9.04 2.97 2.18
C LEU A 2 9.10 1.86 1.12
N SER A 3 8.74 2.18 -0.12
CA SER A 3 8.68 1.21 -1.21
C SER A 3 9.97 1.23 -2.04
N PHE A 4 10.50 0.04 -2.31
CA PHE A 4 11.66 -0.20 -3.17
C PHE A 4 11.37 -1.45 -4.02
N PRO A 5 10.58 -1.32 -5.10
CA PRO A 5 10.20 -2.48 -5.90
C PRO A 5 11.41 -3.07 -6.62
N LEU A 6 11.53 -4.40 -6.62
CA LEU A 6 12.62 -5.14 -7.27
C LEU A 6 12.13 -5.88 -8.52
N ALA A 7 11.03 -6.61 -8.39
CA ALA A 7 10.51 -7.48 -9.45
C ALA A 7 8.99 -7.70 -9.31
N GLY A 8 8.34 -8.06 -10.42
CA GLY A 8 6.97 -8.58 -10.42
C GLY A 8 5.90 -7.58 -9.96
N ASP A 9 4.99 -8.06 -9.14
CA ASP A 9 3.85 -7.31 -8.60
C ASP A 9 4.27 -6.18 -7.64
N GLN A 10 5.53 -6.14 -7.21
CA GLN A 10 6.05 -5.05 -6.37
C GLN A 10 5.96 -3.69 -7.08
N PHE A 11 6.08 -3.64 -8.42
CA PHE A 11 5.96 -2.40 -9.19
C PHE A 11 4.54 -1.80 -9.08
N PRO A 12 3.46 -2.52 -9.45
CA PRO A 12 2.10 -2.01 -9.25
C PRO A 12 1.77 -1.81 -7.76
N ASN A 13 2.25 -2.66 -6.85
CA ASN A 13 2.02 -2.47 -5.41
C ASN A 13 2.69 -1.18 -4.89
N SER A 14 3.88 -0.81 -5.39
CA SER A 14 4.52 0.47 -5.08
C SER A 14 3.69 1.65 -5.57
N LYS A 15 3.09 1.54 -6.77
CA LYS A 15 2.17 2.57 -7.30
C LYS A 15 0.95 2.73 -6.39
N LEU A 16 0.28 1.62 -6.04
CA LEU A 16 -0.88 1.65 -5.14
C LEU A 16 -0.56 2.35 -3.82
N VAL A 17 0.56 2.00 -3.20
CA VAL A 17 0.93 2.56 -1.89
C VAL A 17 1.30 4.03 -1.95
N VAL A 18 2.03 4.44 -2.98
CA VAL A 18 2.65 5.78 -3.06
C VAL A 18 1.71 6.78 -3.74
N GLU A 19 1.11 6.41 -4.86
CA GLU A 19 0.35 7.31 -5.72
C GLU A 19 -1.14 7.28 -5.37
N ASP A 20 -1.71 6.08 -5.26
CA ASP A 20 -3.17 5.93 -5.10
C ASP A 20 -3.60 6.10 -3.63
N TRP A 21 -3.02 5.32 -2.72
CA TRP A 21 -3.34 5.37 -1.29
C TRP A 21 -2.60 6.46 -0.55
N LYS A 22 -1.44 6.89 -1.07
CA LYS A 22 -0.58 7.94 -0.47
C LYS A 22 -0.20 7.65 0.98
N VAL A 23 0.03 6.37 1.30
CA VAL A 23 0.43 5.86 2.63
C VAL A 23 1.90 5.41 2.67
N GLY A 24 2.65 5.69 1.61
CA GLY A 24 4.09 5.45 1.57
C GLY A 24 4.83 6.38 0.63
N TRP A 25 6.15 6.28 0.69
CA TRP A 25 7.05 6.98 -0.23
C TRP A 25 7.86 5.98 -1.04
N ARG A 26 8.34 6.38 -2.21
CA ARG A 26 9.23 5.57 -3.04
C ARG A 26 10.68 5.96 -2.75
N LEU A 27 11.50 4.97 -2.39
CA LEU A 27 12.94 5.16 -2.14
C LEU A 27 13.74 5.36 -3.42
N ARG A 28 13.27 4.82 -4.56
CA ARG A 28 13.89 5.01 -5.87
C ARG A 28 13.09 6.00 -6.71
N LYS A 29 13.77 6.83 -7.51
CA LYS A 29 13.15 7.47 -8.67
C LYS A 29 13.32 6.51 -9.85
N GLU A 30 12.25 6.26 -10.59
CA GLU A 30 12.35 5.47 -11.82
C GLU A 30 13.06 6.33 -12.86
N LEU A 31 14.31 5.98 -13.15
CA LEU A 31 14.92 6.36 -14.43
C LEU A 31 14.40 5.35 -15.45
N GLY A 32 14.00 5.84 -16.62
CA GLY A 32 13.37 5.04 -17.67
C GLY A 32 14.17 3.78 -18.06
N VAL A 33 13.49 2.91 -18.80
CA VAL A 33 14.02 1.62 -19.29
C VAL A 33 15.41 1.80 -19.91
N GLY A 34 16.42 1.16 -19.32
CA GLY A 34 17.80 1.18 -19.81
C GLY A 34 18.82 1.89 -18.93
N ASN A 35 18.40 2.68 -17.93
CA ASN A 35 19.33 3.34 -17.02
C ASN A 35 19.56 2.54 -15.73
N GLN A 36 20.84 2.32 -15.41
CA GLN A 36 21.25 1.71 -14.14
C GLN A 36 20.67 2.49 -12.96
N LEU A 37 20.03 1.73 -12.08
CA LEU A 37 19.37 2.19 -10.88
C LEU A 37 20.43 2.73 -9.89
N ILE A 38 20.63 4.05 -9.84
CA ILE A 38 21.49 4.65 -8.81
C ILE A 38 20.65 5.65 -8.01
N THR A 39 19.96 5.15 -7.00
CA THR A 39 19.58 6.02 -5.88
C THR A 39 20.83 6.22 -5.05
N SER A 40 21.33 7.45 -4.96
CA SER A 40 22.51 7.73 -4.14
C SER A 40 22.25 7.42 -2.67
N ARG A 41 23.30 7.05 -1.93
CA ARG A 41 23.21 6.80 -0.49
C ARG A 41 22.63 8.01 0.25
N GLU A 42 22.97 9.21 -0.20
CA GLU A 42 22.53 10.49 0.36
C GLU A 42 21.02 10.69 0.16
N ALA A 43 20.50 10.35 -1.03
CA ALA A 43 19.06 10.42 -1.30
C ALA A 43 18.27 9.41 -0.44
N ILE A 44 18.81 8.20 -0.25
CA ILE A 44 18.24 7.20 0.65
C ILE A 44 18.25 7.72 2.09
N ALA A 45 19.40 8.19 2.57
CA ALA A 45 19.57 8.71 3.93
C ALA A 45 18.62 9.88 4.21
N LYS A 46 18.50 10.84 3.28
CA LYS A 46 17.56 11.96 3.40
C LYS A 46 16.12 11.47 3.53
N THR A 47 15.72 10.52 2.69
CA THR A 47 14.35 9.96 2.72
C THR A 47 14.11 9.22 4.04
N LEU A 48 15.09 8.45 4.52
CA LEU A 48 14.99 7.75 5.81
C LEU A 48 14.89 8.72 6.98
N HIS A 49 15.72 9.76 7.01
CA HIS A 49 15.65 10.78 8.07
C HIS A 49 14.27 11.43 8.14
N MET A 50 13.74 11.88 7.00
CA MET A 50 12.39 12.46 6.93
C MET A 50 11.29 11.45 7.32
N PHE A 51 11.47 10.17 6.98
CA PHE A 51 10.48 9.13 7.30
C PHE A 51 10.48 8.75 8.77
N MET A 52 11.63 8.89 9.44
CA MET A 52 11.81 8.56 10.85
C MET A 52 11.61 9.76 11.77
N ASP A 53 11.57 10.98 11.25
CA ASP A 53 11.28 12.19 12.01
C ASP A 53 9.79 12.22 12.43
N ILE A 54 9.52 11.78 13.66
CA ILE A 54 8.15 11.70 14.22
C ILE A 54 7.52 13.10 14.38
N SER A 55 8.35 14.12 14.60
CA SER A 55 7.92 15.53 14.68
C SER A 55 7.72 16.17 13.30
N GLY A 56 8.25 15.57 12.25
CA GLY A 56 8.19 16.07 10.88
C GLY A 56 6.76 16.08 10.32
N SER A 57 6.40 17.18 9.66
CA SER A 57 5.04 17.37 9.13
C SER A 57 4.65 16.32 8.09
N GLU A 58 5.60 15.95 7.23
CA GLU A 58 5.46 14.97 6.16
C GLU A 58 5.25 13.56 6.73
N ARG A 59 5.99 13.20 7.78
CA ARG A 59 5.81 11.94 8.48
C ARG A 59 4.47 11.89 9.20
N ARG A 60 4.06 12.99 9.83
CA ARG A 60 2.77 13.08 10.50
C ARG A 60 1.61 12.89 9.52
N GLU A 61 1.62 13.60 8.38
CA GLU A 61 0.62 13.44 7.33
C GLU A 61 0.56 11.98 6.83
N LEU A 62 1.72 11.37 6.59
CA LEU A 62 1.81 9.97 6.17
C LEU A 62 1.19 9.02 7.21
N SER A 63 1.45 9.26 8.50
CA SER A 63 0.92 8.49 9.62
C SER A 63 -0.60 8.63 9.73
N GLU A 64 -1.12 9.85 9.60
CA GLU A 64 -2.56 10.13 9.62
C GLU A 64 -3.29 9.43 8.45
N ARG A 65 -2.75 9.50 7.23
CA ARG A 65 -3.28 8.75 6.08
C ARG A 65 -3.24 7.25 6.30
N SER A 66 -2.12 6.73 6.83
CA SER A 66 -1.97 5.30 7.12
C SER A 66 -2.98 4.80 8.15
N LYS A 67 -3.28 5.60 9.18
CA LYS A 67 -4.31 5.27 10.19
C LYS A 67 -5.71 5.22 9.60
N ARG A 68 -6.09 6.23 8.81
CA ARG A 68 -7.39 6.24 8.12
C ARG A 68 -7.53 5.06 7.17
N PHE A 69 -6.47 4.75 6.42
CA PHE A 69 -6.46 3.57 5.55
C PHE A 69 -6.64 2.28 6.36
N GLN A 70 -5.95 2.15 7.51
CA GLN A 70 -6.12 1.01 8.41
C GLN A 70 -7.58 0.88 8.91
N GLU A 71 -8.23 1.98 9.27
CA GLU A 71 -9.63 1.99 9.71
C GLU A 71 -10.57 1.49 8.60
N ILE A 72 -10.36 1.94 7.36
CA ILE A 72 -11.12 1.47 6.18
C ILE A 72 -10.96 -0.04 6.01
N VAL A 73 -9.72 -0.54 6.02
CA VAL A 73 -9.46 -1.98 5.85
C VAL A 73 -10.10 -2.78 6.98
N LYS A 74 -9.96 -2.35 8.24
CA LYS A 74 -10.59 -3.00 9.40
C LYS A 74 -12.11 -3.04 9.28
N GLY A 75 -12.73 -1.94 8.81
CA GLY A 75 -14.16 -1.87 8.56
C GLY A 75 -14.60 -2.85 7.47
N ALA A 76 -13.88 -2.90 6.35
CA ALA A 76 -14.15 -3.82 5.25
C ALA A 76 -14.05 -5.29 5.67
N THR A 77 -13.12 -5.64 6.55
CA THR A 77 -12.91 -7.02 7.04
C THR A 77 -13.69 -7.37 8.30
N SER A 78 -14.59 -6.49 8.78
CA SER A 78 -15.39 -6.77 9.98
C SER A 78 -16.39 -7.88 9.71
N THR A 79 -16.50 -8.85 10.64
CA THR A 79 -17.41 -10.01 10.55
C THR A 79 -18.90 -9.67 10.79
N LYS A 80 -19.21 -8.39 10.99
CA LYS A 80 -20.57 -7.89 11.18
C LYS A 80 -20.77 -6.64 10.34
N GLY A 81 -21.00 -6.83 9.05
CA GLY A 81 -21.30 -5.76 8.10
C GLY A 81 -20.10 -5.20 7.34
N GLY A 82 -18.95 -5.89 7.37
CA GLY A 82 -17.83 -5.58 6.49
C GLY A 82 -18.12 -6.00 5.05
N SER A 83 -17.64 -5.22 4.08
CA SER A 83 -17.84 -5.52 2.66
C SER A 83 -17.14 -6.80 2.22
N SER A 84 -15.95 -7.10 2.75
CA SER A 84 -15.23 -8.33 2.43
C SER A 84 -15.96 -9.56 2.99
N ASP A 85 -16.53 -9.46 4.18
CA ASP A 85 -17.34 -10.50 4.81
C ASP A 85 -18.60 -10.80 3.97
N ALA A 86 -19.35 -9.76 3.59
CA ALA A 86 -20.51 -9.89 2.71
C ALA A 86 -20.16 -10.49 1.33
N ASN A 87 -19.02 -10.10 0.77
CA ASN A 87 -18.55 -10.65 -0.51
C ASN A 87 -18.16 -12.13 -0.40
N LEU A 88 -17.54 -12.54 0.71
CA LEU A 88 -17.22 -13.95 0.97
C LEU A 88 -18.49 -14.79 1.13
N ASP A 89 -19.47 -14.29 1.87
CA ASP A 89 -20.78 -14.94 2.00
C ASP A 89 -21.49 -15.09 0.64
N ALA A 90 -21.47 -14.05 -0.18
CA ALA A 90 -22.05 -14.08 -1.52
C ALA A 90 -21.32 -15.10 -2.41
N PHE A 91 -19.99 -15.14 -2.35
CA PHE A 91 -19.19 -16.11 -3.09
C PHE A 91 -19.50 -17.55 -2.67
N ILE A 92 -19.57 -17.85 -1.37
CA ILE A 92 -19.92 -19.18 -0.85
C ILE A 92 -21.32 -19.60 -1.32
N LYS A 93 -22.31 -18.70 -1.26
CA LYS A 93 -23.67 -18.98 -1.75
C LYS A 93 -23.66 -19.31 -3.24
N ALA A 94 -22.93 -18.54 -4.05
CA ALA A 94 -22.85 -18.73 -5.49
C ALA A 94 -22.28 -20.11 -5.85
N ILE A 95 -21.16 -20.52 -5.23
CA ILE A 95 -20.57 -21.84 -5.51
C ILE A 95 -21.38 -22.99 -4.95
N THR A 96 -22.12 -22.78 -3.86
CA THR A 96 -22.98 -23.84 -3.27
C THR A 96 -24.22 -24.08 -4.12
N GLN A 97 -24.82 -23.03 -4.69
CA GLN A 97 -25.96 -23.13 -5.59
C GLN A 97 -25.57 -23.73 -6.95
N GLY A 98 -24.35 -23.48 -7.43
CA GLY A 98 -23.82 -24.07 -8.67
C GLY A 98 -23.58 -25.58 -8.60
N HIS A 99 -23.46 -26.18 -7.40
CA HIS A 99 -23.32 -27.63 -7.21
C HIS A 99 -24.67 -28.38 -7.15
N ALA A 100 -25.81 -27.68 -7.22
CA ALA A 100 -27.14 -28.29 -7.19
C ALA A 100 -27.70 -28.64 -8.59
N HIS A 101 -26.86 -28.60 -9.62
CA HIS A 101 -27.15 -29.02 -11.00
C HIS A 101 -26.16 -30.12 -11.43
#